data_AF-K1RP37-F1
#
_entry.id   AF-K1RP37-F1
#
_cell.length_a   1.000
_cell.length_b   1.000
_cell.length_c   1.000
_cell.angle_alpha   90.00
_cell.angle_beta   90.00
_cell.angle_gamma   90.00
#
_symmetry.space_group_name_H-M   'P 1'
#
loop_
_entity.id
_entity.type
_entity.pdbx_description
1 polymer ?
#
loop_
_entity_poly.entity_id
_entity_poly.type
_entity_poly.pdbx_seq_one_letter_code
_entity_poly.pdbx_strand_id
1 'polypeptide(L)'
;KGSIEVTHEFIRRIVPKKTSFAFLTQDKVNLMMSHINSYTRKKLNNRSAHQLFSFFYGADTASKLNLEAVPANEIILKPELLK
;
A
#
# COMPACT_ATOMS: atom_id res chain seq x y z
N LYS A 1 -19.23 1.86 2.51
CA LYS A 1 -18.97 0.57 3.20
C LYS A 1 -17.99 -0.33 2.43
N GLY A 2 -18.25 -0.68 1.16
CA GLY A 2 -17.37 -1.61 0.39
C GLY A 2 -15.93 -1.16 0.09
N SER A 3 -15.66 0.15 -0.01
CA SER A 3 -14.29 0.63 -0.29
C SER A 3 -13.26 0.27 0.78
N ILE A 4 -13.70 0.17 2.04
CA ILE A 4 -12.85 -0.25 3.17
C ILE A 4 -12.54 -1.75 3.06
N GLU A 5 -13.55 -2.56 2.73
CA GLU A 5 -13.40 -4.00 2.58
C GLU A 5 -12.41 -4.38 1.48
N VAL A 6 -12.44 -3.65 0.35
CA VAL A 6 -11.46 -3.80 -0.74
C VAL A 6 -10.05 -3.44 -0.28
N THR A 7 -9.90 -2.40 0.54
CA THR A 7 -8.58 -2.02 1.08
C THR A 7 -8.04 -3.09 2.02
N HIS A 8 -8.89 -3.64 2.89
CA HIS A 8 -8.52 -4.78 3.74
C HIS A 8 -8.17 -6.04 2.92
N GLU A 9 -8.74 -6.20 1.72
CA GLU A 9 -8.38 -7.31 0.85
C GLU A 9 -6.91 -7.24 0.40
N PHE A 10 -6.41 -6.06 0.03
CA PHE A 10 -4.98 -5.88 -0.33
C PHE A 10 -4.05 -6.26 0.81
N ILE A 11 -4.36 -5.82 2.03
CA ILE A 11 -3.61 -6.21 3.24
C ILE A 11 -3.64 -7.74 3.40
N ARG A 12 -4.81 -8.38 3.22
CA ARG A 12 -4.95 -9.84 3.35
C ARG A 12 -4.21 -10.64 2.28
N ARG A 13 -3.91 -10.06 1.11
CA ARG A 13 -3.08 -10.75 0.10
C ARG A 13 -1.62 -10.86 0.56
N ILE A 14 -1.14 -9.90 1.36
CA ILE A 14 0.23 -9.85 1.89
C ILE A 14 0.31 -10.53 3.27
N VAL A 15 -0.67 -10.27 4.14
CA VAL A 15 -0.79 -10.89 5.48
C VAL A 15 -2.10 -11.69 5.54
N PRO A 16 -2.07 -12.99 5.16
CA PRO A 16 -3.26 -13.82 5.12
C PRO A 16 -4.00 -13.90 6.44
N LYS A 17 -5.27 -14.30 6.37
CA LYS A 17 -6.04 -14.60 7.57
C LYS A 17 -5.34 -15.69 8.37
N LYS A 18 -5.46 -15.61 9.71
CA LYS A 18 -4.82 -16.50 10.68
C LYS A 18 -3.30 -16.37 10.79
N THR A 19 -2.67 -15.41 10.11
CA THR A 19 -1.28 -15.03 10.37
C THR A 19 -1.20 -14.12 11.60
N SER A 20 -0.30 -14.42 12.54
CA SER A 20 -0.02 -13.54 13.69
C SER A 20 0.55 -12.21 13.22
N PHE A 21 0.20 -11.09 13.86
CA PHE A 21 0.78 -9.78 13.54
C PHE A 21 2.04 -9.46 14.37
N ALA A 22 2.48 -10.36 15.25
CA ALA A 22 3.63 -10.13 16.14
C ALA A 22 4.96 -9.86 15.40
N PHE A 23 5.07 -10.27 14.13
CA PHE A 23 6.27 -10.05 13.32
C PHE A 23 6.28 -8.70 12.58
N LEU A 24 5.17 -7.95 12.62
CA LEU A 24 5.03 -6.66 11.95
C LEU A 24 5.72 -5.56 12.76
N THR A 25 6.70 -4.92 12.13
CA THR A 25 7.31 -3.67 12.60
C THR A 25 6.74 -2.50 11.80
N GLN A 26 6.98 -1.26 12.25
CA GLN A 26 6.57 -0.08 11.50
C GLN A 26 7.17 -0.08 10.08
N ASP A 27 8.42 -0.49 9.92
CA ASP A 27 9.07 -0.57 8.60
C ASP A 27 8.38 -1.57 7.67
N LYS A 28 7.99 -2.74 8.18
CA LYS A 28 7.22 -3.73 7.41
C LYS A 28 5.85 -3.21 7.00
N VAL A 29 5.20 -2.44 7.88
CA VAL A 29 3.92 -1.81 7.56
C VAL A 29 4.11 -0.71 6.51
N ASN A 30 5.13 0.13 6.64
CA ASN A 30 5.46 1.16 5.66
C ASN A 30 5.72 0.53 4.29
N LEU A 31 6.58 -0.49 4.24
CA LEU A 31 6.86 -1.27 3.02
C LEU A 31 5.56 -1.80 2.40
N MET A 32 4.76 -2.54 3.17
CA MET A 32 3.48 -3.08 2.71
C MET A 32 2.57 -1.98 2.14
N MET A 33 2.46 -0.84 2.82
CA MET A 33 1.59 0.26 2.40
C MET A 33 2.12 0.97 1.16
N SER A 34 3.44 1.13 0.99
CA SER A 34 4.05 1.69 -0.23
C SER A 34 3.71 0.85 -1.46
N HIS A 35 3.81 -0.49 -1.37
CA HIS A 35 3.39 -1.38 -2.46
C HIS A 35 1.88 -1.31 -2.75
N ILE A 36 1.03 -1.31 -1.71
CA ILE A 36 -0.44 -1.21 -1.87
C ILE A 36 -0.87 0.14 -2.47
N ASN A 37 -0.23 1.24 -2.05
CA ASN A 37 -0.58 2.59 -2.44
C ASN A 37 -0.01 2.99 -3.79
N SER A 38 1.02 2.29 -4.26
CA SER A 38 1.59 2.46 -5.60
C SER A 38 0.83 1.69 -6.69
N TYR A 39 0.01 0.71 -6.30
CA TYR A 39 -0.84 -0.04 -7.23
C TYR A 39 -1.94 0.86 -7.83
N THR A 40 -2.00 0.93 -9.17
CA THR A 40 -3.00 1.70 -9.91
C THR A 40 -4.36 1.05 -9.86
N ARG A 41 -5.42 1.85 -9.79
CA ARG A 41 -6.79 1.34 -9.64
C ARG A 41 -7.71 2.01 -10.66
N LYS A 42 -8.49 1.23 -11.40
CA LYS A 42 -9.48 1.76 -12.35
C LYS A 42 -10.43 2.79 -11.71
N LYS A 43 -10.85 2.53 -10.47
CA LYS A 43 -11.71 3.45 -9.68
C LYS A 43 -11.05 4.80 -9.34
N LEU A 44 -9.73 4.87 -9.39
CA LEU A 44 -8.94 6.07 -9.16
C LEU A 44 -8.51 6.70 -10.49
N ASN A 45 -9.30 6.51 -11.55
CA ASN A 45 -9.00 6.96 -12.90
C ASN A 45 -7.62 6.47 -13.40
N ASN A 46 -7.32 5.18 -13.15
CA ASN A 46 -6.05 4.52 -13.44
C ASN A 46 -4.82 5.13 -12.75
N ARG A 47 -5.02 5.92 -11.69
CA ARG A 47 -3.95 6.42 -10.82
C ARG A 47 -3.81 5.56 -9.57
N SER A 48 -2.66 5.66 -8.91
CA SER A 48 -2.42 5.05 -7.60
C SER A 48 -2.88 5.97 -6.47
N ALA A 49 -3.04 5.42 -5.27
CA ALA A 49 -3.37 6.22 -4.09
C ALA A 49 -2.23 7.20 -3.76
N HIS A 50 -0.98 6.77 -3.91
CA HIS A 50 0.21 7.61 -3.75
C HIS A 50 0.20 8.79 -4.72
N GLN A 51 -0.11 8.55 -6.00
CA GLN A 51 -0.17 9.61 -7.02
C GLN A 51 -1.25 10.64 -6.70
N LEU A 52 -2.46 10.20 -6.31
CA LEU A 52 -3.53 11.11 -5.94
C LEU A 52 -3.18 11.90 -4.68
N PHE A 53 -2.65 11.24 -3.65
CA PHE A 53 -2.25 11.91 -2.41
C PHE A 53 -1.20 12.98 -2.67
N SER A 54 -0.12 12.64 -3.39
CA SER A 54 0.95 13.58 -3.74
C SER A 54 0.45 14.76 -4.57
N PHE A 55 -0.54 14.52 -5.45
CA PHE A 55 -1.16 15.58 -6.24
C PHE A 55 -1.97 16.57 -5.38
N PHE A 56 -2.72 16.09 -4.39
CA PHE A 56 -3.56 16.94 -3.54
C PHE A 56 -2.77 17.63 -2.42
N TYR A 57 -1.76 16.97 -1.85
CA TYR A 57 -1.10 17.41 -0.61
C TYR A 57 0.39 17.71 -0.78
N GLY A 58 0.94 17.50 -1.97
CA GLY A 58 2.36 17.69 -2.26
C GLY A 58 3.24 16.48 -1.88
N ALA A 59 4.35 16.34 -2.59
CA ALA A 59 5.31 15.25 -2.37
C ALA A 59 6.02 15.35 -1.01
N ASP A 60 6.32 16.57 -0.53
CA ASP A 60 6.94 16.79 0.79
C ASP A 60 6.10 16.22 1.94
N THR A 61 4.78 16.41 1.90
CA THR A 61 3.85 15.82 2.87
C THR A 61 3.85 14.30 2.80
N ALA A 62 3.91 13.72 1.59
CA ALA A 62 3.97 12.28 1.41
C ALA A 62 5.25 11.69 2.02
N SER A 63 6.40 12.33 1.77
CA SER A 63 7.69 11.92 2.33
C SER A 63 7.72 11.99 3.87
N LYS A 64 7.16 13.05 4.47
CA LYS A 64 7.04 13.18 5.94
C LYS A 64 6.18 12.08 6.59
N LEU A 65 5.27 11.50 5.83
CA LEU A 65 4.41 10.39 6.27
C LEU A 65 5.01 9.00 5.92
N ASN A 66 6.25 8.96 5.40
CA ASN A 66 6.91 7.75 4.92
C ASN A 66 6.10 7.02 3.83
N LEU A 67 5.41 7.78 2.98
CA LEU A 67 4.74 7.25 1.79
C LEU A 67 5.72 7.25 0.63
N GLU A 68 6.05 6.06 0.13
CA GLU A 68 6.99 5.90 -0.97
C GLU A 68 6.29 5.40 -2.23
N ALA A 69 6.73 5.90 -3.38
CA ALA A 69 6.32 5.41 -4.68
C ALA A 69 7.14 4.19 -5.06
N VAL A 70 6.47 3.11 -5.42
CA VAL A 70 7.06 1.87 -5.92
C VAL A 70 6.82 1.78 -7.44
N PRO A 71 7.85 1.53 -8.27
CA PRO A 71 7.69 1.30 -9.70
C PRO A 71 6.73 0.15 -9.99
N ALA A 72 5.92 0.25 -11.06
CA ALA A 72 4.85 -0.71 -11.33
C ALA A 72 5.34 -2.17 -11.48
N ASN A 73 6.55 -2.35 -12.01
CA ASN A 73 7.22 -3.65 -12.18
C ASN A 73 7.76 -4.25 -10.87
N GLU A 74 7.85 -3.46 -9.80
CA GLU A 74 8.38 -3.87 -8.49
C GLU A 74 7.26 -4.05 -7.44
N ILE A 75 6.00 -3.82 -7.82
CA ILE A 75 4.88 -3.96 -6.89
C ILE A 75 4.61 -5.43 -6.57
N ILE A 76 4.82 -5.81 -5.31
CA ILE A 76 4.50 -7.12 -4.77
C ILE A 76 3.27 -7.00 -3.85
N LEU A 77 2.19 -7.71 -4.19
CA LEU A 77 0.96 -7.77 -3.39
C LEU A 77 0.71 -9.16 -2.81
N LYS A 78 1.78 -9.88 -2.49
CA LYS A 78 1.79 -11.27 -2.04
C LYS A 78 2.59 -11.41 -0.74
N PRO A 79 2.48 -12.55 -0.03
CA PRO A 79 3.15 -12.72 1.27
C PRO A 79 4.68 -12.67 1.21
N GLU A 80 5.27 -12.92 0.03
CA GLU A 80 6.72 -12.83 -0.19
C GLU A 80 7.31 -11.43 0.05
N LEU A 81 6.48 -10.38 0.06
CA LEU A 81 6.94 -9.02 0.36
C LEU A 81 7.53 -8.90 1.78
N LEU A 82 7.01 -9.66 2.74
CA LEU A 82 7.37 -9.53 4.17
C LEU A 82 8.11 -10.76 4.72
N LYS A 83 8.61 -11.63 3.83
CA LYS A 83 9.38 -12.83 4.19
C LYS A 83 10.85 -12.54 4.35
#